data_AF-A0A832JMN9-F1
#
_entry.id   AF-A0A832JMN9-F1
#
_cell.length_a   1.000
_cell.length_b   1.000
_cell.length_c   1.000
_cell.angle_alpha   90.00
_cell.angle_beta   90.00
_cell.angle_gamma   90.00
#
_symmetry.space_group_name_H-M   'P 1'
#
loop_
_entity.id
_entity.type
_entity.pdbx_description
1 polymer ?
#
loop_
_entity_poly.entity_id
_entity_poly.type
_entity_poly.pdbx_seq_one_letter_code
_entity_poly.pdbx_strand_id
1 'polypeptide(L)'
;MPWVGLATEVDEDVGKSALEEIGLVVREALGVIEVKTARGWIRFKLYEVEGEVEGVASSLVAALGVPALESGPHLILGEVSARLWDEGAKVVFPDGYSEVVALYTYDGFLDVRMPTDSVRGLKATIRVEGKTYELPLKLEDLIEMQSKGPEAVEKVEKAVAVYGLEKVVSKEALEELKRLKIEVKVEVDYETGFVLVKEGAKMKVVSLRDYFLELLYRGECERAKKVYEGAPKEIKQSLLETIKEEYNALKELGEESRAKAILEAAQKLGLQL
;
A
#
# COMPACT_ATOMS: atom_id res chain seq x y z
N MET A 1 1.61 -23.23 9.53
CA MET A 1 2.63 -24.25 9.19
C MET A 1 3.82 -24.05 10.11
N PRO A 2 4.51 -25.13 10.50
CA PRO A 2 5.66 -25.03 11.37
C PRO A 2 6.88 -24.54 10.58
N TRP A 3 7.74 -23.79 11.27
CA TRP A 3 8.97 -23.26 10.73
C TRP A 3 10.16 -23.65 11.59
N VAL A 4 11.28 -23.84 10.92
CA VAL A 4 12.59 -24.02 11.56
C VAL A 4 13.54 -23.01 10.98
N GLY A 5 14.37 -22.42 11.82
CA GLY A 5 15.38 -21.47 11.39
C GLY A 5 16.76 -21.85 11.88
N LEU A 6 17.76 -21.66 11.01
CA LEU A 6 19.16 -21.89 11.30
C LEU A 6 19.92 -20.57 11.19
N ALA A 7 20.90 -20.33 12.06
CA ALA A 7 21.74 -19.15 11.95
C ALA A 7 22.33 -19.03 10.53
N THR A 8 22.41 -17.80 10.01
CA THR A 8 22.80 -17.55 8.60
C THR A 8 24.19 -18.06 8.21
N GLU A 9 25.04 -18.33 9.21
CA GLU A 9 26.38 -18.91 9.05
C GLU A 9 26.38 -20.39 8.64
N VAL A 10 25.26 -21.11 8.83
CA VAL A 10 25.11 -22.49 8.37
C VAL A 10 24.92 -22.50 6.86
N ASP A 11 25.72 -23.31 6.16
CA ASP A 11 25.55 -23.55 4.73
C ASP A 11 24.17 -24.15 4.41
N GLU A 12 23.57 -23.79 3.27
CA GLU A 12 22.20 -24.20 2.96
C GLU A 12 22.06 -25.71 2.78
N ASP A 13 23.03 -26.36 2.13
CA ASP A 13 22.98 -27.81 1.88
C ASP A 13 23.17 -28.57 3.20
N VAL A 14 24.11 -28.11 4.05
CA VAL A 14 24.33 -28.66 5.39
C VAL A 14 23.08 -28.52 6.26
N GLY A 15 22.43 -27.34 6.22
CA GLY A 15 21.22 -27.07 6.98
C GLY A 15 20.05 -27.96 6.55
N LYS A 16 19.84 -28.14 5.24
CA LYS A 16 18.80 -29.04 4.72
C LYS A 16 19.03 -30.49 5.11
N SER A 17 20.27 -30.99 4.95
CA SER A 17 20.60 -32.36 5.37
C SER A 17 20.35 -32.58 6.85
N ALA A 18 20.71 -31.63 7.72
CA ALA A 18 20.45 -31.73 9.15
C ALA A 18 18.95 -31.80 9.50
N LEU A 19 18.10 -31.07 8.76
CA LEU A 19 16.64 -31.12 8.94
C LEU A 19 16.07 -32.48 8.51
N GLU A 20 16.53 -33.01 7.38
CA GLU A 20 16.10 -34.32 6.86
C GLU A 20 16.53 -35.47 7.77
N GLU A 21 17.74 -35.41 8.34
CA GLU A 21 18.24 -36.41 9.30
C GLU A 21 17.41 -36.49 10.58
N ILE A 22 16.80 -35.37 10.99
CA ILE A 22 15.89 -35.30 12.15
C ILE A 22 14.46 -35.74 11.77
N GLY A 23 14.21 -36.05 10.50
CA GLY A 23 12.95 -36.58 10.00
C GLY A 23 11.95 -35.50 9.54
N LEU A 24 12.42 -34.27 9.29
CA LEU A 24 11.59 -33.21 8.73
C LEU A 24 11.70 -33.18 7.20
N VAL A 25 10.61 -32.80 6.54
CA VAL A 25 10.61 -32.54 5.09
C VAL A 25 10.62 -31.04 4.87
N VAL A 26 11.66 -30.52 4.21
CA VAL A 26 11.74 -29.11 3.85
C VAL A 26 10.84 -28.84 2.65
N ARG A 27 9.84 -27.97 2.82
CA ARG A 27 8.92 -27.55 1.76
C ARG A 27 9.48 -26.38 0.95
N GLU A 28 9.91 -25.34 1.65
CA GLU A 28 10.35 -24.09 1.04
C GLU A 28 11.36 -23.38 1.95
N ALA A 29 12.33 -22.69 1.34
CA ALA A 29 13.16 -21.73 2.03
C ALA A 29 12.50 -20.33 1.94
N LEU A 30 12.05 -19.80 3.07
CA LEU A 30 11.30 -18.54 3.15
C LEU A 30 12.18 -17.29 3.15
N GLY A 31 13.51 -17.46 3.20
CA GLY A 31 14.49 -16.38 3.22
C GLY A 31 15.09 -16.14 4.60
N VAL A 32 15.55 -14.92 4.86
CA VAL A 32 16.23 -14.56 6.11
C VAL A 32 15.36 -13.65 6.96
N ILE A 33 15.19 -14.00 8.24
CA ILE A 33 14.53 -13.17 9.24
C ILE A 33 15.54 -12.72 10.30
N GLU A 34 15.25 -11.62 11.00
CA GLU A 34 15.96 -11.21 12.20
C GLU A 34 15.03 -11.32 13.41
N VAL A 35 15.44 -12.03 14.46
CA VAL A 35 14.68 -12.18 15.70
C VAL A 35 15.41 -11.46 16.82
N LYS A 36 14.70 -10.61 17.56
CA LYS A 36 15.21 -9.91 18.72
C LYS A 36 15.17 -10.84 19.93
N THR A 37 16.35 -11.19 20.43
CA THR A 37 16.58 -12.07 21.57
C THR A 37 17.16 -11.28 22.74
N ALA A 38 17.29 -11.90 23.91
CA ALA A 38 18.03 -11.32 25.04
C ALA A 38 19.50 -11.01 24.69
N ARG A 39 20.06 -11.66 23.65
CA ARG A 39 21.43 -11.48 23.15
C ARG A 39 21.52 -10.50 21.96
N GLY A 40 20.43 -9.81 21.64
CA GLY A 40 20.34 -8.88 20.50
C GLY A 40 19.64 -9.50 19.29
N TRP A 41 19.84 -8.89 18.13
CA TRP A 41 19.22 -9.33 16.88
C TRP A 41 20.03 -10.47 16.26
N ILE A 42 19.39 -11.62 16.08
CA ILE A 42 20.01 -12.81 15.50
C ILE A 42 19.32 -13.10 14.16
N ARG A 43 20.12 -13.41 13.14
CA ARG A 43 19.65 -13.67 11.78
C ARG A 43 19.51 -15.16 11.53
N PHE A 44 18.37 -15.57 11.00
CA PHE A 44 18.07 -16.97 10.70
C PHE A 44 17.62 -17.14 9.26
N LYS A 45 18.14 -18.14 8.57
CA LYS A 45 17.52 -18.70 7.36
C LYS A 45 16.32 -19.51 7.80
N LEU A 46 15.13 -19.13 7.34
CA LEU A 46 13.87 -19.73 7.75
C LEU A 46 13.40 -20.73 6.69
N TYR A 47 12.98 -21.90 7.16
CA TYR A 47 12.48 -22.99 6.34
C TYR A 47 11.06 -23.33 6.78
N GLU A 48 10.16 -23.46 5.81
CA GLU A 48 8.89 -24.14 6.01
C GLU A 48 9.11 -25.63 5.92
N VAL A 49 8.64 -26.35 6.94
CA VAL A 49 8.87 -27.78 7.07
C VAL A 49 7.56 -28.52 7.33
N GLU A 50 7.56 -29.83 7.07
CA GLU A 50 6.55 -30.75 7.54
C GLU A 50 7.13 -31.71 8.57
N GLY A 51 6.34 -31.95 9.63
CA GLY A 51 6.71 -32.77 10.77
C GLY A 51 6.45 -32.07 12.10
N GLU A 52 6.67 -32.80 13.19
CA GLU A 52 6.63 -32.25 14.54
C GLU A 52 7.94 -31.50 14.81
N VAL A 53 7.82 -30.23 15.21
CA VAL A 53 8.97 -29.32 15.36
C VAL A 53 9.32 -29.01 16.81
N GLU A 54 8.58 -29.56 17.79
CA GLU A 54 8.88 -29.34 19.20
C GLU A 54 10.21 -30.01 19.57
N GLY A 55 11.15 -29.25 20.10
CA GLY A 55 12.49 -29.72 20.49
C GLY A 55 13.50 -29.85 19.35
N VAL A 56 13.11 -29.61 18.10
CA VAL A 56 14.00 -29.64 16.92
C VAL A 56 15.13 -28.61 17.03
N ALA A 57 14.87 -27.41 17.52
CA ALA A 57 15.88 -26.37 17.69
C ALA A 57 17.02 -26.84 18.62
N SER A 58 16.69 -27.55 19.70
CA SER A 58 17.69 -28.13 20.60
C SER A 58 18.54 -29.19 19.90
N SER A 59 17.92 -30.06 19.12
CA SER A 59 18.61 -31.11 18.35
C SER A 59 19.56 -30.52 17.30
N LEU A 60 19.11 -29.48 16.59
CA LEU A 60 19.92 -28.77 15.59
C LEU A 60 21.11 -28.04 16.22
N VAL A 61 20.91 -27.39 17.37
CA VAL A 61 21.99 -26.74 18.11
C VAL A 61 23.03 -27.76 18.56
N ALA A 62 22.61 -28.94 19.04
CA ALA A 62 23.52 -30.00 19.44
C ALA A 62 24.33 -30.57 18.26
N ALA A 63 23.70 -30.65 17.08
CA ALA A 63 24.34 -31.17 15.87
C ALA A 63 25.27 -30.15 15.20
N LEU A 64 24.88 -28.88 15.14
CA LEU A 64 25.54 -27.86 14.32
C LEU A 64 26.34 -26.84 15.13
N GLY A 65 26.14 -26.77 16.46
CA GLY A 65 26.86 -25.84 17.33
C GLY A 65 26.51 -24.36 17.11
N VAL A 66 25.38 -24.07 16.45
CA VAL A 66 24.91 -22.71 16.13
C VAL A 66 23.51 -22.47 16.70
N PRO A 67 23.07 -21.20 16.87
CA PRO A 67 21.70 -20.92 17.24
C PRO A 67 20.69 -21.46 16.22
N ALA A 68 19.60 -22.03 16.72
CA ALA A 68 18.47 -22.48 15.91
C ALA A 68 17.15 -22.00 16.53
N LEU A 69 16.10 -21.95 15.72
CA LEU A 69 14.74 -21.67 16.17
C LEU A 69 13.74 -22.69 15.65
N GLU A 70 12.70 -22.93 16.44
CA GLU A 70 11.51 -23.69 16.05
C GLU A 70 10.26 -22.84 16.30
N SER A 71 9.28 -22.95 15.43
CA SER A 71 7.99 -22.25 15.52
C SER A 71 6.90 -23.19 15.04
N GLY A 72 5.84 -23.36 15.81
CA GLY A 72 4.75 -24.27 15.44
C GLY A 72 3.55 -24.17 16.38
N PRO A 73 2.55 -25.04 16.22
CA PRO A 73 1.32 -25.01 17.01
C PRO A 73 1.53 -25.12 18.53
N HIS A 74 2.64 -25.72 18.95
CA HIS A 74 3.04 -25.84 20.36
C HIS A 74 3.50 -24.50 20.98
N LEU A 75 3.71 -23.45 20.18
CA LEU A 75 4.15 -22.12 20.62
C LEU A 75 3.09 -21.05 20.37
N ILE A 76 1.83 -21.37 20.65
CA ILE A 76 0.77 -20.37 20.74
C ILE A 76 0.80 -19.75 22.14
N LEU A 77 0.99 -18.43 22.19
CA LEU A 77 1.08 -17.65 23.42
C LEU A 77 -0.21 -16.85 23.61
N GLY A 78 -0.87 -17.05 24.75
CA GLY A 78 -2.15 -16.40 25.07
C GLY A 78 -3.37 -17.28 24.81
N GLU A 79 -4.56 -16.67 24.83
CA GLU A 79 -5.83 -17.38 24.75
C GLU A 79 -6.46 -17.29 23.36
N VAL A 80 -6.45 -18.39 22.61
CA VAL A 80 -7.10 -18.48 21.29
C VAL A 80 -8.60 -18.17 21.37
N SER A 81 -9.25 -18.47 22.50
CA SER A 81 -10.67 -18.16 22.76
C SER A 81 -10.96 -16.66 22.77
N ALA A 82 -9.98 -15.82 23.10
CA ALA A 82 -10.11 -14.36 23.04
C ALA A 82 -10.01 -13.82 21.61
N ARG A 83 -9.78 -14.68 20.61
CA ARG A 83 -9.51 -14.34 19.21
C ARG A 83 -8.30 -13.43 19.02
N LEU A 84 -7.39 -13.41 19.99
CA LEU A 84 -6.15 -12.64 19.94
C LEU A 84 -5.07 -13.46 20.63
N TRP A 85 -4.04 -13.84 19.89
CA TRP A 85 -2.91 -14.60 20.43
C TRP A 85 -1.64 -14.27 19.66
N ASP A 86 -0.50 -14.58 20.27
CA ASP A 86 0.78 -14.51 19.59
C ASP A 86 1.23 -15.90 19.16
N GLU A 87 1.85 -15.99 17.99
CA GLU A 87 2.57 -17.16 17.52
C GLU A 87 4.05 -16.93 17.80
N GLY A 88 4.63 -17.78 18.63
CA GLY A 88 6.01 -17.68 19.08
C GLY A 88 6.97 -18.60 18.34
N ALA A 89 8.25 -18.29 18.48
CA ALA A 89 9.36 -19.18 18.18
C ALA A 89 10.22 -19.37 19.41
N LYS A 90 10.67 -20.60 19.64
CA LYS A 90 11.68 -20.90 20.63
C LYS A 90 13.04 -20.83 19.97
N VAL A 91 13.90 -19.96 20.47
CA VAL A 91 15.29 -19.84 20.05
C VAL A 91 16.16 -20.57 21.06
N VAL A 92 17.06 -21.41 20.58
CA VAL A 92 18.00 -22.19 21.40
C VAL A 92 19.43 -21.84 20.98
N PHE A 93 20.30 -21.64 21.97
CA PHE A 93 21.70 -21.25 21.79
C PHE A 93 22.65 -22.41 22.15
N PRO A 94 23.89 -22.42 21.60
CA PRO A 94 24.88 -23.50 21.83
C PRO A 94 25.26 -23.77 23.29
N ASP A 95 25.07 -22.80 24.18
CA ASP A 95 25.32 -22.95 25.62
C ASP A 95 24.13 -23.53 26.39
N GLY A 96 23.08 -23.95 25.69
CA GLY A 96 21.87 -24.53 26.27
C GLY A 96 20.85 -23.49 26.75
N TYR A 97 21.15 -22.20 26.65
CA TYR A 97 20.16 -21.16 26.91
C TYR A 97 19.07 -21.18 25.84
N SER A 98 17.82 -20.98 26.25
CA SER A 98 16.70 -20.86 25.32
C SER A 98 15.70 -19.81 25.78
N GLU A 99 15.05 -19.16 24.83
CA GLU A 99 13.98 -18.19 25.07
C GLU A 99 12.86 -18.35 24.04
N VAL A 100 11.64 -17.92 24.39
CA VAL A 100 10.51 -17.88 23.47
C VAL A 100 10.23 -16.43 23.11
N VAL A 101 10.15 -16.16 21.80
CA VAL A 101 9.94 -14.83 21.23
C VAL A 101 8.68 -14.84 20.39
N ALA A 102 7.75 -13.91 20.63
CA ALA A 102 6.58 -13.72 19.79
C ALA A 102 6.99 -13.25 18.39
N LEU A 103 6.63 -14.00 17.34
CA LEU A 103 6.91 -13.65 15.95
C LEU A 103 5.73 -12.91 15.31
N TYR A 104 4.51 -13.43 15.50
CA TYR A 104 3.30 -12.82 14.98
C TYR A 104 2.30 -12.59 16.09
N THR A 105 1.50 -11.52 15.95
CA THR A 105 0.22 -11.38 16.61
C THR A 105 -0.87 -11.73 15.61
N TYR A 106 -1.74 -12.66 15.98
CA TYR A 106 -2.93 -13.00 15.22
C TYR A 106 -4.17 -12.37 15.86
N ASP A 107 -4.88 -11.58 15.07
CA ASP A 107 -6.13 -10.92 15.41
C ASP A 107 -7.27 -11.56 14.62
N GLY A 108 -8.01 -12.44 15.28
CA GLY A 108 -9.15 -13.16 14.72
C GLY A 108 -10.45 -12.35 14.63
N PHE A 109 -10.47 -11.08 15.07
CA PHE A 109 -11.59 -10.18 14.74
C PHE A 109 -11.42 -9.59 13.34
N LEU A 110 -10.18 -9.33 12.95
CA LEU A 110 -9.84 -8.76 11.64
C LEU A 110 -9.25 -9.79 10.66
N ASP A 111 -9.05 -11.03 11.11
CA ASP A 111 -8.28 -12.07 10.41
C ASP A 111 -6.93 -11.54 9.89
N VAL A 112 -6.25 -10.78 10.75
CA VAL A 112 -4.96 -10.16 10.47
C VAL A 112 -3.88 -10.92 11.23
N ARG A 113 -2.76 -11.19 10.56
CA ARG A 113 -1.54 -11.76 11.14
C ARG A 113 -0.41 -10.77 10.94
N MET A 114 -0.02 -10.06 12.01
CA MET A 114 1.00 -8.99 11.99
C MET A 114 2.29 -9.46 12.64
N PRO A 115 3.47 -9.28 12.02
CA PRO A 115 4.75 -9.47 12.69
C PRO A 115 4.87 -8.53 13.89
N THR A 116 5.47 -9.02 14.97
CA THR A 116 5.72 -8.20 16.16
C THR A 116 6.95 -7.31 15.96
N ASP A 117 7.17 -6.35 16.87
CA ASP A 117 8.39 -5.54 16.88
C ASP A 117 9.67 -6.34 17.21
N SER A 118 9.52 -7.61 17.61
CA SER A 118 10.62 -8.51 17.91
C SER A 118 11.14 -9.26 16.68
N VAL A 119 10.58 -9.02 15.49
CA VAL A 119 11.00 -9.71 14.27
C VAL A 119 11.05 -8.78 13.06
N ARG A 120 11.98 -9.05 12.15
CA ARG A 120 12.13 -8.38 10.85
C ARG A 120 12.23 -9.41 9.73
N GLY A 121 11.78 -9.03 8.54
CA GLY A 121 11.80 -9.90 7.35
C GLY A 121 10.58 -10.80 7.22
N LEU A 122 9.68 -10.81 8.21
CA LEU A 122 8.39 -11.47 8.14
C LEU A 122 7.33 -10.55 7.56
N LYS A 123 6.43 -11.11 6.76
CA LYS A 123 5.38 -10.37 6.08
C LYS A 123 4.06 -10.49 6.82
N ALA A 124 3.33 -9.37 6.89
CA ALA A 124 1.99 -9.33 7.45
C ALA A 124 0.98 -9.84 6.42
N THR A 125 -0.14 -10.38 6.90
CA THR A 125 -1.22 -10.85 6.03
C THR A 125 -2.59 -10.52 6.60
N ILE A 126 -3.57 -10.32 5.73
CA ILE A 126 -4.99 -10.20 6.08
C ILE A 126 -5.81 -11.20 5.27
N ARG A 127 -6.82 -11.81 5.88
CA ARG A 127 -7.78 -12.67 5.16
C ARG A 127 -9.09 -11.94 4.93
N VAL A 128 -9.52 -11.80 3.68
CA VAL A 128 -10.78 -11.16 3.29
C VAL A 128 -11.55 -12.10 2.37
N GLU A 129 -12.79 -12.44 2.73
CA GLU A 129 -13.66 -13.35 1.97
C GLU A 129 -12.96 -14.66 1.56
N GLY A 130 -12.27 -15.28 2.52
CA GLY A 130 -11.57 -16.56 2.32
C GLY A 130 -10.20 -16.46 1.63
N LYS A 131 -9.88 -15.35 0.96
CA LYS A 131 -8.57 -15.10 0.31
C LYS A 131 -7.59 -14.41 1.26
N THR A 132 -6.33 -14.84 1.25
CA THR A 132 -5.24 -14.23 2.01
C THR A 132 -4.50 -13.23 1.13
N TYR A 133 -4.26 -12.03 1.66
CA TYR A 133 -3.51 -10.96 1.02
C TYR A 133 -2.30 -10.61 1.87
N GLU A 134 -1.19 -10.32 1.21
CA GLU A 134 0.02 -9.81 1.85
C GLU A 134 -0.16 -8.32 2.13
N LEU A 135 0.26 -7.88 3.32
CA LEU A 135 0.25 -6.47 3.70
C LEU A 135 1.66 -5.88 3.55
N PRO A 136 1.77 -4.61 3.11
CA PRO A 136 0.67 -3.69 2.82
C PRO A 136 -0.01 -3.95 1.45
N LEU A 137 -1.34 -3.75 1.38
CA LEU A 137 -2.17 -4.01 0.20
C LEU A 137 -1.78 -3.11 -0.99
N LYS A 138 -1.79 -3.68 -2.19
CA LYS A 138 -1.60 -2.97 -3.46
C LYS A 138 -2.92 -2.44 -4.00
N LEU A 139 -2.87 -1.56 -5.00
CA LEU A 139 -4.07 -1.02 -5.63
C LEU A 139 -4.96 -2.13 -6.20
N GLU A 140 -4.34 -3.12 -6.86
CA GLU A 140 -5.05 -4.28 -7.44
C GLU A 140 -5.85 -5.04 -6.38
N ASP A 141 -5.27 -5.24 -5.19
CA ASP A 141 -5.95 -5.91 -4.07
C ASP A 141 -7.17 -5.10 -3.60
N LEU A 142 -7.03 -3.78 -3.51
CA LEU A 142 -8.12 -2.89 -3.09
C LEU A 142 -9.26 -2.85 -4.12
N ILE A 143 -8.94 -2.83 -5.42
CA ILE A 143 -9.93 -2.89 -6.51
C ILE A 143 -10.67 -4.23 -6.46
N GLU A 144 -9.96 -5.33 -6.29
CA GLU A 144 -10.55 -6.66 -6.13
C GLU A 144 -11.49 -6.70 -4.92
N MET A 145 -11.05 -6.21 -3.76
CA MET A 145 -11.89 -6.16 -2.56
C MET A 145 -13.14 -5.30 -2.77
N GLN A 146 -13.02 -4.15 -3.45
CA GLN A 146 -14.17 -3.30 -3.78
C GLN A 146 -15.19 -4.05 -4.66
N SER A 147 -14.72 -4.83 -5.63
CA SER A 147 -15.60 -5.63 -6.50
C SER A 147 -16.37 -6.74 -5.75
N LYS A 148 -15.86 -7.18 -4.60
CA LYS A 148 -16.47 -8.24 -3.78
C LYS A 148 -17.58 -7.71 -2.86
N GLY A 149 -17.68 -6.40 -2.69
CA GLY A 149 -18.76 -5.75 -1.96
C GLY A 149 -18.30 -4.93 -0.76
N PRO A 150 -19.24 -4.23 -0.09
CA PRO A 150 -18.93 -3.25 0.97
C PRO A 150 -18.30 -3.88 2.22
N GLU A 151 -18.67 -5.11 2.58
CA GLU A 151 -18.16 -5.79 3.78
C GLU A 151 -16.64 -6.05 3.69
N ALA A 152 -16.14 -6.39 2.49
CA ALA A 152 -14.71 -6.58 2.25
C ALA A 152 -13.91 -5.28 2.45
N VAL A 153 -14.48 -4.13 2.04
CA VAL A 153 -13.88 -2.81 2.21
C VAL A 153 -13.90 -2.38 3.68
N GLU A 154 -15.03 -2.58 4.37
CA GLU A 154 -15.18 -2.24 5.79
C GLU A 154 -14.12 -2.96 6.65
N LYS A 155 -13.80 -4.20 6.32
CA LYS A 155 -12.76 -4.97 7.01
C LYS A 155 -11.37 -4.32 6.90
N VAL A 156 -11.02 -3.82 5.71
CA VAL A 156 -9.77 -3.08 5.49
C VAL A 156 -9.77 -1.77 6.27
N GLU A 157 -10.89 -1.03 6.28
CA GLU A 157 -11.01 0.21 7.04
C GLU A 157 -10.81 -0.01 8.54
N LYS A 158 -11.39 -1.09 9.10
CA LYS A 158 -11.17 -1.48 10.50
C LYS A 158 -9.70 -1.84 10.76
N ALA A 159 -9.06 -2.59 9.86
CA ALA A 159 -7.63 -2.90 9.97
C ALA A 159 -6.76 -1.63 9.95
N VAL A 160 -7.07 -0.67 9.07
CA VAL A 160 -6.41 0.64 9.02
C VAL A 160 -6.57 1.41 10.33
N ALA A 161 -7.76 1.38 10.94
CA ALA A 161 -8.02 2.07 12.19
C ALA A 161 -7.21 1.49 13.37
N VAL A 162 -6.97 0.17 13.38
CA VAL A 162 -6.24 -0.52 14.46
C VAL A 162 -4.73 -0.48 14.24
N TYR A 163 -4.25 -0.84 13.05
CA TYR A 163 -2.82 -1.04 12.76
C TYR A 163 -2.15 0.16 12.07
N GLY A 164 -2.94 1.13 11.61
CA GLY A 164 -2.47 2.30 10.89
C GLY A 164 -2.42 2.10 9.38
N LEU A 165 -2.66 3.21 8.66
CA LEU A 165 -2.79 3.22 7.19
C LEU A 165 -1.55 2.67 6.48
N GLU A 166 -0.35 3.07 6.91
CA GLU A 166 0.90 2.72 6.22
C GLU A 166 1.29 1.24 6.36
N LYS A 167 0.80 0.56 7.40
CA LYS A 167 1.03 -0.88 7.60
C LYS A 167 0.05 -1.73 6.78
N VAL A 168 -1.13 -1.19 6.48
CA VAL A 168 -2.21 -1.92 5.82
C VAL A 168 -2.28 -1.62 4.32
N VAL A 169 -1.99 -0.40 3.88
CA VAL A 169 -2.08 0.01 2.49
C VAL A 169 -0.75 0.57 2.00
N SER A 170 -0.30 0.10 0.84
CA SER A 170 0.98 0.50 0.25
C SER A 170 0.98 1.98 -0.13
N LYS A 171 2.15 2.61 -0.05
CA LYS A 171 2.29 4.04 -0.37
C LYS A 171 1.91 4.30 -1.83
N GLU A 172 2.32 3.41 -2.71
CA GLU A 172 2.00 3.41 -4.14
C GLU A 172 0.49 3.40 -4.37
N ALA A 173 -0.23 2.49 -3.70
CA ALA A 173 -1.70 2.44 -3.79
C ALA A 173 -2.37 3.72 -3.25
N LEU A 174 -1.85 4.29 -2.16
CA LEU A 174 -2.38 5.55 -1.62
C LEU A 174 -2.19 6.72 -2.59
N GLU A 175 -1.03 6.79 -3.26
CA GLU A 175 -0.76 7.82 -4.26
C GLU A 175 -1.66 7.67 -5.49
N GLU A 176 -1.86 6.45 -5.98
CA GLU A 176 -2.76 6.17 -7.09
C GLU A 176 -4.21 6.44 -6.73
N LEU A 177 -4.67 6.07 -5.54
CA LEU A 177 -6.01 6.42 -5.05
C LEU A 177 -6.21 7.93 -4.91
N LYS A 178 -5.16 8.68 -4.52
CA LYS A 178 -5.19 10.15 -4.53
C LYS A 178 -5.32 10.67 -5.96
N ARG A 179 -4.57 10.12 -6.92
CA ARG A 179 -4.67 10.48 -8.36
C ARG A 179 -6.02 10.15 -8.96
N LEU A 180 -6.61 9.00 -8.61
CA LEU A 180 -7.95 8.59 -9.05
C LEU A 180 -9.06 9.46 -8.42
N LYS A 181 -8.91 9.89 -7.15
CA LYS A 181 -9.79 10.92 -6.56
C LYS A 181 -9.67 12.29 -7.25
N ILE A 182 -8.60 12.52 -8.03
CA ILE A 182 -8.38 13.73 -8.84
C ILE A 182 -8.88 13.54 -10.29
N GLU A 183 -9.59 12.44 -10.63
CA GLU A 183 -10.39 12.42 -11.87
C GLU A 183 -11.54 13.43 -11.77
N VAL A 184 -11.25 14.64 -12.20
CA VAL A 184 -12.26 15.68 -12.40
C VAL A 184 -13.11 15.27 -13.59
N LYS A 185 -14.32 14.77 -13.32
CA LYS A 185 -15.35 14.63 -14.37
C LYS A 185 -15.90 16.03 -14.65
N VAL A 186 -15.72 16.46 -15.88
CA VAL A 186 -16.12 17.77 -16.38
C VAL A 186 -17.20 17.54 -17.42
N GLU A 187 -18.43 17.89 -17.09
CA GLU A 187 -19.52 17.96 -18.06
C GLU A 187 -19.72 19.42 -18.44
N VAL A 188 -19.54 19.71 -19.73
CA VAL A 188 -19.71 21.05 -20.28
C VAL A 188 -21.06 21.12 -20.96
N ASP A 189 -21.95 21.95 -20.45
CA ASP A 189 -23.20 22.29 -21.10
C ASP A 189 -23.01 23.61 -21.87
N TYR A 190 -22.82 23.48 -23.18
CA TYR A 190 -22.62 24.64 -24.06
C TYR A 190 -23.91 25.41 -24.34
N GLU A 191 -25.09 24.85 -24.06
CA GLU A 191 -26.37 25.54 -24.23
C GLU A 191 -26.63 26.49 -23.06
N THR A 192 -26.34 26.05 -21.83
CA THR A 192 -26.54 26.87 -20.62
C THR A 192 -25.29 27.68 -20.22
N GLY A 193 -24.12 27.34 -20.76
CA GLY A 193 -22.86 28.06 -20.49
C GLY A 193 -22.24 27.74 -19.13
N PHE A 194 -22.61 26.60 -18.53
CA PHE A 194 -22.09 26.13 -17.25
C PHE A 194 -21.26 24.86 -17.39
N VAL A 195 -20.36 24.67 -16.43
CA VAL A 195 -19.52 23.50 -16.30
C VAL A 195 -19.74 22.89 -14.93
N LEU A 196 -20.16 21.62 -14.94
CA LEU A 196 -20.24 20.79 -13.75
C LEU A 196 -18.88 20.15 -13.54
N VAL A 197 -18.22 20.58 -12.48
CA VAL A 197 -16.90 20.07 -12.09
C VAL A 197 -17.10 19.18 -10.88
N LYS A 198 -16.93 17.87 -11.07
CA LYS A 198 -16.99 16.88 -9.99
C LYS A 198 -15.58 16.52 -9.53
N GLU A 199 -15.21 17.00 -8.35
CA GLU A 199 -13.96 16.70 -7.66
C GLU A 199 -14.25 15.71 -6.52
N GLY A 200 -14.16 14.41 -6.80
CA GLY A 200 -14.54 13.36 -5.86
C GLY A 200 -16.02 13.42 -5.45
N ALA A 201 -16.30 13.72 -4.17
CA ALA A 201 -17.66 13.86 -3.63
C ALA A 201 -18.23 15.28 -3.73
N LYS A 202 -17.42 16.28 -4.08
CA LYS A 202 -17.86 17.67 -4.23
C LYS A 202 -18.24 17.93 -5.69
N MET A 203 -19.45 18.45 -5.90
CA MET A 203 -19.89 19.01 -7.17
C MET A 203 -19.90 20.53 -7.05
N LYS A 204 -19.23 21.20 -7.99
CA LYS A 204 -19.34 22.65 -8.16
C LYS A 204 -19.84 22.95 -9.56
N VAL A 205 -20.74 23.93 -9.66
CA VAL A 205 -21.18 24.52 -10.93
C VAL A 205 -20.40 25.81 -11.08
N VAL A 206 -19.65 25.95 -12.17
CA VAL A 206 -18.91 27.15 -12.52
C VAL A 206 -19.31 27.61 -13.91
N SER A 207 -19.16 28.90 -14.22
CA SER A 207 -19.41 29.36 -15.58
C SER A 207 -18.35 28.79 -16.53
N LEU A 208 -18.72 28.54 -17.77
CA LEU A 208 -17.80 28.05 -18.80
C LEU A 208 -16.64 29.03 -19.03
N ARG A 209 -16.92 30.33 -18.94
CA ARG A 209 -15.92 31.40 -19.09
C ARG A 209 -14.88 31.35 -17.97
N ASP A 210 -15.34 31.32 -16.72
CA ASP A 210 -14.45 31.28 -15.55
C ASP A 210 -13.64 29.99 -15.52
N TYR A 211 -14.28 28.86 -15.83
CA TYR A 211 -13.62 27.57 -15.92
C TYR A 211 -12.54 27.56 -16.99
N PHE A 212 -12.83 28.15 -18.16
CA PHE A 212 -11.86 28.24 -19.24
C PHE A 212 -10.66 29.11 -18.87
N LEU A 213 -10.88 30.27 -18.23
CA LEU A 213 -9.80 31.09 -17.69
C LEU A 213 -8.99 30.35 -16.61
N GLU A 214 -9.66 29.62 -15.71
CA GLU A 214 -9.02 28.81 -14.68
C GLU A 214 -8.08 27.74 -15.28
N LEU A 215 -8.49 27.08 -16.37
CA LEU A 215 -7.64 26.13 -17.10
C LEU A 215 -6.39 26.80 -17.69
N LEU A 216 -6.53 28.02 -18.23
CA LEU A 216 -5.40 28.79 -18.77
C LEU A 216 -4.44 29.21 -17.66
N TYR A 217 -4.95 29.70 -16.53
CA TYR A 217 -4.14 30.06 -15.37
C TYR A 217 -3.37 28.88 -14.77
N ARG A 218 -3.96 27.67 -14.82
CA ARG A 218 -3.31 26.43 -14.37
C ARG A 218 -2.36 25.82 -15.39
N GLY A 219 -2.28 26.37 -16.60
CA GLY A 219 -1.47 25.83 -17.69
C GLY A 219 -1.99 24.50 -18.26
N GLU A 220 -3.25 24.12 -17.99
CA GLU A 220 -3.89 22.88 -18.45
C GLU A 220 -4.32 22.99 -19.94
N CYS A 221 -3.35 23.24 -20.82
CA CYS A 221 -3.58 23.58 -22.24
C CYS A 221 -4.39 22.49 -23.00
N GLU A 222 -4.12 21.21 -22.75
CA GLU A 222 -4.84 20.10 -23.41
C GLU A 222 -6.33 20.06 -23.07
N ARG A 223 -6.69 20.37 -21.82
CA ARG A 223 -8.08 20.43 -21.39
C ARG A 223 -8.77 21.67 -21.93
N ALA A 224 -8.11 22.82 -21.88
CA ALA A 224 -8.60 24.04 -22.49
C ALA A 224 -8.89 23.82 -23.99
N LYS A 225 -7.99 23.15 -24.71
CA LYS A 225 -8.17 22.82 -26.13
C LYS A 225 -9.41 21.99 -26.39
N LYS A 226 -9.64 20.92 -25.60
CA LYS A 226 -10.84 20.08 -25.73
C LYS A 226 -12.13 20.85 -25.51
N VAL A 227 -12.17 21.73 -24.49
CA VAL A 227 -13.33 22.59 -24.21
C VAL A 227 -13.56 23.56 -25.36
N TYR A 228 -12.50 24.20 -25.85
CA TYR A 228 -12.62 25.15 -26.95
C TYR A 228 -13.05 24.46 -28.25
N GLU A 229 -12.42 23.35 -28.66
CA GLU A 229 -12.75 22.65 -29.90
C GLU A 229 -14.16 22.04 -29.90
N GLY A 230 -14.61 21.53 -28.75
CA GLY A 230 -15.94 20.97 -28.56
C GLY A 230 -17.07 21.99 -28.54
N ALA A 231 -16.76 23.29 -28.39
CA ALA A 231 -17.75 24.35 -28.31
C ALA A 231 -18.37 24.70 -29.69
N PRO A 232 -19.68 25.06 -29.73
CA PRO A 232 -20.31 25.71 -30.88
C PRO A 232 -19.61 27.02 -31.26
N LYS A 233 -19.77 27.47 -32.52
CA LYS A 233 -19.09 28.67 -33.06
C LYS A 233 -19.32 29.93 -32.23
N GLU A 234 -20.55 30.13 -31.77
CA GLU A 234 -20.97 31.28 -30.96
C GLU A 234 -20.26 31.29 -29.59
N ILE A 235 -20.14 30.11 -28.97
CA ILE A 235 -19.44 29.95 -27.69
C ILE A 235 -17.93 30.09 -27.86
N LYS A 236 -17.34 29.63 -28.97
CA LYS A 236 -15.92 29.85 -29.28
C LYS A 236 -15.58 31.34 -29.35
N GLN A 237 -16.43 32.13 -30.01
CA GLN A 237 -16.26 33.59 -30.07
C GLN A 237 -16.38 34.23 -28.69
N SER A 238 -17.38 33.84 -27.91
CA SER A 238 -17.57 34.28 -26.52
C SER A 238 -16.37 33.97 -25.61
N LEU A 239 -15.79 32.77 -25.73
CA LEU A 239 -14.58 32.39 -24.98
C LEU A 239 -13.35 33.18 -25.43
N LEU A 240 -13.20 33.45 -26.74
CA LEU A 240 -12.12 34.29 -27.27
C LEU A 240 -12.23 35.73 -26.77
N GLU A 241 -13.42 36.32 -26.80
CA GLU A 241 -13.68 37.67 -26.27
C GLU A 241 -13.34 37.72 -24.78
N THR A 242 -13.75 36.70 -24.01
CA THR A 242 -13.41 36.60 -22.58
C THR A 242 -11.91 36.63 -22.33
N ILE A 243 -11.10 35.89 -23.12
CA ILE A 243 -9.64 35.92 -22.96
C ILE A 243 -9.08 37.31 -23.30
N LYS A 244 -9.60 37.96 -24.35
CA LYS A 244 -9.14 39.30 -24.75
C LYS A 244 -9.46 40.35 -23.70
N GLU A 245 -10.67 40.31 -23.14
CA GLU A 245 -11.10 41.17 -22.04
C GLU A 245 -10.22 40.97 -20.82
N GLU A 246 -9.99 39.72 -20.40
CA GLU A 246 -9.15 39.40 -19.24
C GLU A 246 -7.69 39.85 -19.45
N TYR A 247 -7.12 39.60 -20.63
CA TYR A 247 -5.76 40.02 -20.96
C TYR A 247 -5.60 41.55 -20.94
N ASN A 248 -6.56 42.29 -21.50
CA ASN A 248 -6.55 43.75 -21.48
C ASN A 248 -6.69 44.30 -20.05
N ALA A 249 -7.60 43.72 -19.26
CA ALA A 249 -7.79 44.10 -17.85
C ALA A 249 -6.51 43.87 -17.03
N LEU A 250 -5.84 42.73 -17.18
CA LEU A 250 -4.59 42.43 -16.48
C LEU A 250 -3.45 43.39 -16.88
N LYS A 251 -3.41 43.83 -18.14
CA LYS A 251 -2.46 44.85 -18.61
C LYS A 251 -2.74 46.20 -17.98
N GLU A 252 -3.99 46.62 -17.92
CA GLU A 252 -4.40 47.88 -17.29
C GLU A 252 -4.12 47.88 -15.77
N LEU A 253 -4.26 46.72 -15.12
CA LEU A 253 -3.96 46.52 -13.70
C LEU A 253 -2.46 46.35 -13.39
N GLY A 254 -1.59 46.25 -14.41
CA GLY A 254 -0.15 46.05 -14.23
C GLY A 254 0.25 44.64 -13.80
N GLU A 255 -0.63 43.64 -13.92
CA GLU A 255 -0.34 42.23 -13.60
C GLU A 255 0.36 41.52 -14.77
N GLU A 256 1.55 41.99 -15.15
CA GLU A 256 2.28 41.53 -16.35
C GLU A 256 2.56 40.02 -16.36
N SER A 257 2.81 39.42 -15.19
CA SER A 257 3.11 37.98 -15.07
C SER A 257 1.91 37.10 -15.47
N ARG A 258 0.70 37.49 -15.09
CA ARG A 258 -0.54 36.79 -15.42
C ARG A 258 -0.99 37.07 -16.85
N ALA A 259 -0.83 38.30 -17.32
CA ALA A 259 -1.06 38.65 -18.72
C ALA A 259 -0.18 37.80 -19.65
N LYS A 260 1.09 37.59 -19.28
CA LYS A 260 2.02 36.72 -20.02
C LYS A 260 1.58 35.25 -20.02
N ALA A 261 1.11 34.73 -18.88
CA ALA A 261 0.64 33.36 -18.76
C ALA A 261 -0.57 33.08 -19.67
N ILE A 262 -1.54 34.02 -19.72
CA ILE A 262 -2.68 33.93 -20.65
C ILE A 262 -2.22 33.97 -22.10
N LEU A 263 -1.30 34.88 -22.44
CA LEU A 263 -0.79 35.01 -23.80
C LEU A 263 -0.07 33.73 -24.26
N GLU A 264 0.78 33.15 -23.41
CA GLU A 264 1.48 31.90 -23.71
C GLU A 264 0.51 30.72 -23.86
N ALA A 265 -0.52 30.64 -23.00
CA ALA A 265 -1.54 29.60 -23.09
C ALA A 265 -2.41 29.75 -24.36
N ALA A 266 -2.82 30.98 -24.71
CA ALA A 266 -3.57 31.27 -25.92
C ALA A 266 -2.77 30.96 -27.20
N GLN A 267 -1.47 31.27 -27.23
CA GLN A 267 -0.59 30.92 -28.34
C GLN A 267 -0.45 29.40 -28.52
N LYS A 268 -0.31 28.64 -27.41
CA LYS A 268 -0.28 27.16 -27.45
C LYS A 268 -1.58 26.55 -27.95
N LEU A 269 -2.70 27.25 -27.78
CA LEU A 269 -4.01 26.87 -28.29
C LEU A 269 -4.26 27.31 -29.75
N GLY A 270 -3.34 28.06 -30.36
CA GLY A 270 -3.49 28.60 -31.72
C GLY A 270 -4.50 29.76 -31.80
N LEU A 271 -4.79 30.41 -30.67
CA LEU A 271 -5.73 31.53 -30.58
C LEU A 271 -4.98 32.85 -30.79
N GLN A 272 -5.51 33.72 -31.66
CA GLN A 272 -5.00 35.07 -31.86
C GLN A 272 -5.74 36.06 -30.94
N LEU A 273 -5.03 36.56 -29.92
CA LEU A 273 -5.50 37.61 -29.02
C LEU A 273 -5.38 38.98 -29.67
#